data_AF-R7FT49-F1
#
_entry.id   AF-R7FT49-F1
#
_cell.length_a   1.000
_cell.length_b   1.000
_cell.length_c   1.000
_cell.angle_alpha   90.00
_cell.angle_beta   90.00
_cell.angle_gamma   90.00
#
_symmetry.space_group_name_H-M   'P 1'
#
loop_
_entity.id
_entity.type
_entity.pdbx_description
1 polymer ?
#
loop_
_entity_poly.entity_id
_entity_poly.type
_entity_poly.pdbx_seq_one_letter_code
_entity_poly.pdbx_strand_id
1 'polypeptide(L)'
;MAKVVKKVLAILAGDKNGRKFLGYVVGIALFIVLLPVIAVYGLFGWMAGGGAAEIVSPDMVYSAMPAEYRERMEQYNAELSVIETTFAECGVSGTDTSLAKTIYISCLIGKESEENFYRTYADCFLNADEEHDPLQNISSAFGVTFTDADKERLKQLYGGYT
;
A
#
# COMPACT_ATOMS: atom_id res chain seq x y z
N MET A 1 16.41 50.44 -20.62
CA MET A 1 16.75 50.12 -19.22
C MET A 1 16.88 51.35 -18.31
N ALA A 2 17.68 52.38 -18.65
CA ALA A 2 17.97 53.51 -17.73
C ALA A 2 16.75 54.37 -17.28
N LYS A 3 15.75 54.58 -18.14
CA LYS A 3 14.53 55.34 -17.78
C LYS A 3 13.60 54.59 -16.81
N VAL A 4 13.57 53.27 -16.88
CA VAL A 4 12.73 52.42 -16.01
C VAL A 4 13.34 52.35 -14.61
N VAL A 5 14.66 52.19 -14.52
CA VAL A 5 15.41 52.19 -13.26
C VAL A 5 15.23 53.51 -12.50
N LYS A 6 15.33 54.67 -13.17
CA LYS A 6 15.08 55.98 -12.54
C LYS A 6 13.65 56.14 -12.00
N LYS A 7 12.65 55.59 -12.68
CA LYS A 7 11.25 55.63 -12.21
C LYS A 7 11.02 54.73 -11.00
N VAL A 8 11.59 53.53 -10.98
CA VAL A 8 11.53 52.63 -9.81
C VAL A 8 12.23 53.26 -8.60
N LEU A 9 13.37 53.92 -8.81
CA LEU A 9 14.09 54.62 -7.75
C LEU A 9 13.28 55.80 -7.17
N ALA A 10 12.59 56.57 -8.02
CA ALA A 10 11.73 57.68 -7.60
C ALA A 10 10.50 57.22 -6.82
N ILE A 11 9.92 56.05 -7.14
CA ILE A 11 8.79 55.46 -6.43
C ILE A 11 9.22 54.89 -5.06
N LEU A 12 10.45 54.37 -4.96
CA LEU A 12 11.04 53.93 -3.69
C LEU A 12 11.39 55.11 -2.77
N ALA A 13 11.81 56.24 -3.34
CA ALA A 13 12.12 57.48 -2.61
C ALA A 13 10.87 58.34 -2.30
N GLY A 14 9.73 58.06 -2.94
CA GLY A 14 8.53 58.89 -2.89
C GLY A 14 7.36 58.25 -2.13
N ASP A 15 7.03 58.84 -0.97
CA ASP A 15 5.79 58.69 -0.19
C ASP A 15 5.38 57.28 0.29
N LYS A 16 4.72 57.21 1.45
CA LYS A 16 4.23 55.96 2.08
C LYS A 16 3.26 55.21 1.15
N ASN A 17 2.57 55.93 0.27
CA ASN A 17 1.61 55.38 -0.68
C ASN A 17 2.28 54.74 -1.92
N GLY A 18 3.41 55.28 -2.39
CA GLY A 18 4.17 54.72 -3.52
C GLY A 18 4.81 53.37 -3.19
N ARG A 19 5.36 53.23 -1.97
CA ARG A 19 5.88 51.96 -1.46
C ARG A 19 4.81 50.89 -1.27
N LYS A 20 3.59 51.28 -0.82
CA LYS A 20 2.45 50.37 -0.73
C LYS A 20 2.00 49.89 -2.10
N PHE A 21 1.93 50.78 -3.08
CA PHE A 21 1.58 50.43 -4.46
C PHE A 21 2.61 49.47 -5.07
N LEU A 22 3.91 49.76 -4.91
CA LEU A 22 4.97 48.88 -5.39
C LEU A 22 4.92 47.51 -4.71
N GLY A 23 4.69 47.46 -3.39
CA GLY A 23 4.52 46.21 -2.65
C GLY A 23 3.31 45.41 -3.11
N TYR A 24 2.19 46.06 -3.43
CA TYR A 24 0.99 45.40 -3.93
C TYR A 24 1.19 44.80 -5.32
N VAL A 25 1.79 45.57 -6.23
CA VAL A 25 2.11 45.11 -7.60
C VAL A 25 3.10 43.94 -7.56
N VAL A 26 4.15 44.05 -6.74
CA VAL A 26 5.14 42.97 -6.58
C VAL A 26 4.50 41.74 -5.92
N GLY A 27 3.66 41.93 -4.90
CA GLY A 27 2.97 40.83 -4.23
C GLY A 27 2.01 40.08 -5.14
N ILE A 28 1.21 40.78 -5.95
CA ILE A 28 0.33 40.16 -6.94
C ILE A 28 1.13 39.43 -8.01
N ALA A 29 2.19 40.06 -8.53
CA ALA A 29 3.04 39.42 -9.54
C ALA A 29 3.67 38.13 -9.00
N LEU A 30 4.18 38.13 -7.76
CA LEU A 30 4.70 36.93 -7.10
C LEU A 30 3.61 35.87 -6.88
N PHE A 31 2.40 36.27 -6.49
CA PHE A 31 1.27 35.35 -6.29
C PHE A 31 0.85 34.65 -7.59
N ILE A 32 0.78 35.38 -8.71
CA ILE A 32 0.46 34.81 -10.03
C ILE A 32 1.55 33.82 -10.49
N VAL A 33 2.82 34.10 -10.20
CA VAL A 33 3.94 33.20 -10.53
C VAL A 33 3.96 31.95 -9.64
N LEU A 34 3.49 32.04 -8.40
CA LEU A 34 3.38 30.92 -7.48
C LEU A 34 2.11 30.07 -7.68
N LEU A 35 1.08 30.61 -8.33
CA LEU A 35 -0.19 29.93 -8.60
C LEU A 35 -0.04 28.57 -9.31
N PRO A 36 0.80 28.40 -10.36
CA PRO A 36 1.05 27.10 -10.99
C PRO A 36 1.69 26.10 -10.04
N VAL A 37 2.57 26.57 -9.15
CA VAL A 37 3.25 25.72 -8.16
C VAL A 37 2.22 25.24 -7.12
N ILE A 38 1.34 26.13 -6.65
CA ILE A 38 0.23 25.77 -5.75
C ILE A 38 -0.76 24.83 -6.46
N ALA A 39 -1.05 25.03 -7.75
CA ALA A 39 -1.90 24.14 -8.53
C ALA A 39 -1.28 22.75 -8.70
N VAL A 40 0.03 22.68 -8.94
CA VAL A 40 0.80 21.42 -8.95
C VAL A 40 0.73 20.77 -7.56
N TYR A 41 1.05 21.47 -6.47
CA TYR A 41 0.97 20.88 -5.14
C TYR A 41 -0.46 20.56 -4.68
N GLY A 42 -1.49 21.25 -5.17
CA GLY A 42 -2.89 20.96 -4.88
C GLY A 42 -3.40 19.76 -5.69
N LEU A 43 -3.15 19.74 -6.99
CA LEU A 43 -3.56 18.66 -7.90
C LEU A 43 -2.75 17.38 -7.67
N PHE A 44 -1.45 17.50 -7.46
CA PHE A 44 -0.57 16.37 -7.12
C PHE A 44 -0.58 16.05 -5.63
N GLY A 45 -0.93 16.96 -4.73
CA GLY A 45 -1.19 16.64 -3.32
C GLY A 45 -2.45 15.79 -3.14
N TRP A 46 -3.48 16.05 -3.95
CA TRP A 46 -4.66 15.18 -4.09
C TRP A 46 -4.29 13.78 -4.61
N MET A 47 -3.34 13.68 -5.55
CA MET A 47 -2.86 12.40 -6.10
C MET A 47 -1.81 11.70 -5.24
N ALA A 48 -1.08 12.42 -4.37
CA ALA A 48 0.04 11.93 -3.57
C ALA A 48 -0.33 11.66 -2.10
N GLY A 49 -1.62 11.50 -1.78
CA GLY A 49 -2.05 11.00 -0.47
C GLY A 49 -2.23 12.06 0.62
N GLY A 50 -2.38 13.34 0.26
CA GLY A 50 -2.72 14.40 1.20
C GLY A 50 -4.22 14.71 1.21
N GLY A 51 -5.03 13.86 1.86
CA GLY A 51 -6.41 14.22 2.23
C GLY A 51 -7.57 13.62 1.42
N ALA A 52 -7.35 12.57 0.64
CA ALA A 52 -8.42 11.82 -0.05
C ALA A 52 -8.50 10.33 0.36
N ALA A 53 -7.76 9.92 1.40
CA ALA A 53 -7.83 8.56 1.92
C ALA A 53 -9.12 8.25 2.71
N GLU A 54 -10.04 9.23 2.87
CA GLU A 54 -11.30 9.07 3.60
C GLU A 54 -12.56 8.95 2.70
N ILE A 55 -12.49 9.17 1.39
CA ILE A 55 -13.73 9.15 0.55
C ILE A 55 -14.10 7.73 0.09
N VAL A 56 -13.17 6.80 0.21
CA VAL A 56 -13.45 5.37 0.02
C VAL A 56 -12.98 4.68 1.29
N SER A 57 -13.74 4.86 2.38
CA SER A 57 -13.57 4.00 3.55
C SER A 57 -13.62 2.54 3.05
N PRO A 58 -12.74 1.64 3.50
CA PRO A 58 -12.84 0.22 3.16
C PRO A 58 -14.27 -0.32 3.35
N ASP A 59 -14.98 0.19 4.37
CA ASP A 59 -16.40 -0.05 4.61
C ASP A 59 -17.35 0.36 3.48
N MET A 60 -17.06 1.43 2.73
CA MET A 60 -17.87 1.86 1.59
C MET A 60 -17.70 0.95 0.38
N VAL A 61 -16.48 0.46 0.10
CA VAL A 61 -16.26 -0.54 -0.96
C VAL A 61 -16.85 -1.88 -0.55
N TYR A 62 -16.64 -2.24 0.71
CA TYR A 62 -17.15 -3.47 1.29
C TYR A 62 -18.68 -3.50 1.29
N SER A 63 -19.34 -2.40 1.67
CA SER A 63 -20.80 -2.30 1.66
C SER A 63 -21.41 -2.21 0.26
N ALA A 64 -20.67 -1.68 -0.73
CA ALA A 64 -21.09 -1.64 -2.13
C ALA A 64 -20.86 -2.96 -2.89
N MET A 65 -20.12 -3.92 -2.33
CA MET A 65 -19.99 -5.26 -2.90
C MET A 65 -21.29 -6.06 -2.77
N PRO A 66 -21.66 -6.88 -3.78
CA PRO A 66 -22.80 -7.78 -3.65
C PRO A 66 -22.62 -8.72 -2.45
N ALA A 67 -23.72 -9.04 -1.76
CA ALA A 67 -23.72 -9.82 -0.52
C ALA A 67 -22.95 -11.16 -0.66
N GLU A 68 -23.08 -11.84 -1.80
CA GLU A 68 -22.38 -13.08 -2.10
C GLU A 68 -20.84 -12.94 -2.08
N TYR A 69 -20.30 -11.80 -2.56
CA TYR A 69 -18.86 -11.54 -2.52
C TYR A 69 -18.39 -11.17 -1.12
N ARG A 70 -19.23 -10.47 -0.35
CA ARG A 70 -18.95 -10.11 1.05
C ARG A 70 -18.92 -11.35 1.92
N GLU A 71 -19.91 -12.22 1.83
CA GLU A 71 -19.96 -13.48 2.58
C GLU A 71 -18.73 -14.35 2.29
N ARG A 72 -18.33 -14.49 1.01
CA ARG A 72 -17.08 -15.19 0.68
C ARG A 72 -15.84 -14.49 1.24
N MET A 73 -15.79 -13.16 1.23
CA MET A 73 -14.68 -12.42 1.85
C MET A 73 -14.62 -12.61 3.36
N GLU A 74 -15.76 -12.63 4.07
CA GLU A 74 -15.81 -12.88 5.52
C GLU A 74 -15.34 -14.29 5.84
N GLN A 75 -15.78 -15.27 5.05
CA GLN A 75 -15.31 -16.64 5.17
C GLN A 75 -13.78 -16.68 5.01
N TYR A 76 -13.22 -16.09 3.95
CA TYR A 76 -11.77 -16.07 3.77
C TYR A 76 -11.05 -15.34 4.92
N ASN A 77 -11.57 -14.22 5.39
CA ASN A 77 -10.96 -13.47 6.50
C ASN A 77 -10.93 -14.28 7.81
N ALA A 78 -11.99 -15.06 8.09
CA ALA A 78 -12.00 -15.96 9.24
C ALA A 78 -10.88 -17.00 9.13
N GLU A 79 -10.75 -17.64 7.96
CA GLU A 79 -9.70 -18.64 7.71
C GLU A 79 -8.29 -18.06 7.82
N LEU A 80 -8.06 -16.87 7.26
CA LEU A 80 -6.78 -16.16 7.37
C LEU A 80 -6.44 -15.78 8.81
N SER A 81 -7.45 -15.49 9.65
CA SER A 81 -7.27 -15.21 11.07
C SER A 81 -6.91 -16.47 11.87
N VAL A 82 -7.47 -17.63 11.50
CA VAL A 82 -7.10 -18.93 12.10
C VAL A 82 -5.66 -19.28 11.71
N ILE A 83 -5.30 -19.12 10.44
CA ILE A 83 -3.92 -19.31 9.96
C ILE A 83 -2.95 -18.44 10.77
N GLU A 84 -3.23 -17.14 10.92
CA GLU A 84 -2.37 -16.24 11.69
C GLU A 84 -2.19 -16.67 13.14
N THR A 85 -3.29 -17.08 13.78
CA THR A 85 -3.29 -17.48 15.19
C THR A 85 -2.52 -18.79 15.37
N THR A 86 -2.83 -19.82 14.59
CA THR A 86 -2.14 -21.11 14.65
C THR A 86 -0.66 -20.97 14.28
N PHE A 87 -0.32 -20.16 13.28
CA PHE A 87 1.08 -19.91 12.91
C PHE A 87 1.83 -19.26 14.07
N ALA A 88 1.25 -18.23 14.70
CA ALA A 88 1.86 -17.57 15.85
C ALA A 88 2.05 -18.54 17.04
N GLU A 89 1.07 -19.40 17.33
CA GLU A 89 1.17 -20.45 18.36
C GLU A 89 2.26 -21.48 18.05
N CYS A 90 2.47 -21.80 16.77
CA CYS A 90 3.52 -22.70 16.32
C CYS A 90 4.90 -22.04 16.21
N GLY A 91 4.98 -20.71 16.34
CA GLY A 91 6.22 -19.94 16.24
C GLY A 91 6.56 -19.43 14.83
N VAL A 92 5.66 -19.60 13.86
CA VAL A 92 5.80 -19.01 12.51
C VAL A 92 5.25 -17.58 12.52
N SER A 93 6.04 -16.61 12.07
CA SER A 93 5.66 -15.19 12.14
C SER A 93 6.21 -14.36 10.97
N GLY A 94 5.75 -13.12 10.85
CA GLY A 94 6.30 -12.15 9.90
C GLY A 94 6.02 -12.50 8.44
N THR A 95 7.09 -12.54 7.64
CA THR A 95 7.02 -12.78 6.20
C THR A 95 6.43 -14.15 5.88
N ASP A 96 6.76 -15.19 6.65
CA ASP A 96 6.29 -16.55 6.41
C ASP A 96 4.77 -16.67 6.65
N THR A 97 4.23 -16.02 7.67
CA THR A 97 2.77 -15.92 7.86
C THR A 97 2.08 -15.19 6.71
N SER A 98 2.71 -14.14 6.18
CA SER A 98 2.16 -13.37 5.06
C SER A 98 2.17 -14.17 3.75
N LEU A 99 3.24 -14.94 3.53
CA LEU A 99 3.37 -15.89 2.44
C LEU A 99 2.31 -17.00 2.56
N ALA A 100 2.13 -17.56 3.75
CA ALA A 100 1.14 -18.60 4.02
C ALA A 100 -0.28 -18.14 3.71
N LYS A 101 -0.68 -16.95 4.19
CA LYS A 101 -1.99 -16.36 3.85
C LYS A 101 -2.20 -16.25 2.33
N THR A 102 -1.15 -15.92 1.59
CA THR A 102 -1.22 -15.76 0.12
C THR A 102 -1.32 -17.09 -0.59
N ILE A 103 -0.56 -18.09 -0.17
CA ILE A 103 -0.65 -19.46 -0.69
C ILE A 103 -2.03 -20.04 -0.41
N TYR A 104 -2.57 -19.83 0.80
CA TYR A 104 -3.90 -20.29 1.15
C TYR A 104 -4.95 -19.81 0.16
N ILE A 105 -5.02 -18.49 -0.05
CA ILE A 105 -5.97 -17.87 -1.00
C ILE A 105 -5.75 -18.38 -2.43
N SER A 106 -4.49 -18.65 -2.80
CA SER A 106 -4.13 -19.01 -4.16
C SER A 106 -4.47 -20.47 -4.51
N CYS A 107 -4.26 -21.41 -3.59
CA CYS A 107 -4.37 -22.84 -3.91
C CYS A 107 -4.83 -23.78 -2.80
N LEU A 108 -5.11 -23.30 -1.57
CA LEU A 108 -5.55 -24.18 -0.46
C LEU A 108 -6.98 -23.90 0.02
N ILE A 109 -7.70 -22.94 -0.55
CA ILE A 109 -9.13 -22.76 -0.27
C ILE A 109 -9.89 -24.07 -0.50
N GLY A 110 -10.71 -24.46 0.48
CA GLY A 110 -11.47 -25.71 0.50
C GLY A 110 -10.74 -26.87 1.19
N LYS A 111 -9.45 -26.71 1.53
CA LYS A 111 -8.67 -27.70 2.28
C LYS A 111 -8.74 -27.51 3.79
N GLU A 112 -9.27 -26.38 4.27
CA GLU A 112 -9.40 -26.09 5.70
C GLU A 112 -10.23 -27.12 6.49
N SER A 113 -11.09 -27.88 5.81
CA SER A 113 -11.85 -28.98 6.40
C SER A 113 -11.06 -30.28 6.60
N GLU A 114 -9.84 -30.38 6.04
CA GLU A 114 -8.95 -31.53 6.23
C GLU A 114 -8.49 -31.60 7.71
N GLU A 115 -8.35 -32.83 8.24
CA GLU A 115 -7.98 -33.02 9.64
C GLU A 115 -6.60 -32.40 9.93
N ASN A 116 -6.50 -31.62 11.01
CA ASN A 116 -5.29 -30.91 11.42
C ASN A 116 -4.71 -29.93 10.38
N PHE A 117 -5.50 -29.50 9.39
CA PHE A 117 -5.05 -28.65 8.28
C PHE A 117 -4.10 -27.52 8.70
N TYR A 118 -4.53 -26.62 9.60
CA TYR A 118 -3.72 -25.43 9.96
C TYR A 118 -2.42 -25.78 10.66
N ARG A 119 -2.39 -26.89 11.42
CA ARG A 119 -1.19 -27.33 12.12
C ARG A 119 -0.21 -27.98 11.16
N THR A 120 -0.68 -28.89 10.31
CA THR A 120 0.13 -29.45 9.21
C THR A 120 0.64 -28.33 8.30
N TYR A 121 -0.16 -27.28 8.10
CA TYR A 121 0.24 -26.15 7.29
C TYR A 121 1.36 -25.32 7.94
N ALA A 122 1.25 -25.03 9.25
CA ALA A 122 2.32 -24.39 9.99
C ALA A 122 3.60 -25.24 10.02
N ASP A 123 3.47 -26.56 10.17
CA ASP A 123 4.59 -27.51 10.15
C ASP A 123 5.35 -27.49 8.82
N CYS A 124 4.69 -27.16 7.69
CA CYS A 124 5.37 -27.04 6.41
C CYS A 124 6.41 -25.90 6.39
N PHE A 125 6.18 -24.83 7.16
CA PHE A 125 7.12 -23.72 7.32
C PHE A 125 8.16 -24.01 8.42
N LEU A 126 7.76 -24.67 9.50
CA LEU A 126 8.70 -25.00 10.59
C LEU A 126 9.75 -26.03 10.21
N ASN A 127 9.40 -26.96 9.32
CA ASN A 127 10.28 -28.02 8.85
C ASN A 127 10.94 -27.69 7.50
N ALA A 128 10.95 -26.42 7.11
CA ALA A 128 11.74 -25.97 5.98
C ALA A 128 13.23 -25.95 6.34
N ASP A 129 14.06 -26.38 5.40
CA ASP A 129 15.51 -26.40 5.53
C ASP A 129 16.20 -26.12 4.19
N GLU A 130 17.53 -26.31 4.12
CA GLU A 130 18.30 -26.07 2.90
C GLU A 130 17.92 -27.00 1.73
N GLU A 131 17.31 -28.16 2.01
CA GLU A 131 16.96 -29.18 1.03
C GLU A 131 15.48 -29.12 0.63
N HIS A 132 14.59 -28.80 1.58
CA HIS A 132 13.14 -28.73 1.37
C HIS A 132 12.60 -27.36 1.76
N ASP A 133 12.20 -26.59 0.75
CA ASP A 133 11.55 -25.31 0.99
C ASP A 133 10.06 -25.48 1.40
N PRO A 134 9.44 -24.47 2.02
CA PRO A 134 8.04 -24.54 2.45
C PRO A 134 7.08 -24.92 1.32
N LEU A 135 7.34 -24.50 0.07
CA LEU A 135 6.48 -24.82 -1.07
C LEU A 135 6.54 -26.30 -1.43
N GLN A 136 7.70 -26.95 -1.30
CA GLN A 136 7.82 -28.40 -1.48
C GLN A 136 7.08 -29.17 -0.37
N ASN A 137 7.21 -28.72 0.87
CA ASN A 137 6.49 -29.30 2.01
C ASN A 137 4.98 -29.19 1.82
N ILE A 138 4.49 -28.01 1.41
CA ILE A 138 3.08 -27.75 1.09
C ILE A 138 2.61 -28.61 -0.09
N SER A 139 3.42 -28.73 -1.15
CA SER A 139 3.08 -29.56 -2.31
C SER A 139 2.88 -31.02 -1.91
N SER A 140 3.77 -31.53 -1.05
CA SER A 140 3.73 -32.89 -0.55
C SER A 140 2.55 -33.15 0.39
N ALA A 141 2.29 -32.21 1.31
CA ALA A 141 1.22 -32.33 2.30
C ALA A 141 -0.18 -32.20 1.69
N PHE A 142 -0.37 -31.28 0.76
CA PHE A 142 -1.70 -30.89 0.27
C PHE A 142 -1.96 -31.28 -1.19
N GLY A 143 -0.98 -31.85 -1.88
CA GLY A 143 -1.12 -32.30 -3.27
C GLY A 143 -1.27 -31.17 -4.27
N VAL A 144 -0.75 -29.97 -3.95
CA VAL A 144 -0.72 -28.82 -4.85
C VAL A 144 0.63 -28.72 -5.58
N THR A 145 0.67 -27.99 -6.69
CA THR A 145 1.89 -27.82 -7.48
C THR A 145 2.18 -26.35 -7.71
N PHE A 146 3.43 -25.94 -7.49
CA PHE A 146 3.92 -24.60 -7.82
C PHE A 146 4.81 -24.68 -9.06
N THR A 147 4.50 -23.90 -10.08
CA THR A 147 5.38 -23.75 -11.24
C THR A 147 6.62 -22.95 -10.87
N ASP A 148 7.68 -23.02 -11.68
CA ASP A 148 8.88 -22.22 -11.44
C ASP A 148 8.59 -20.71 -11.46
N ALA A 149 7.63 -20.29 -12.29
CA ALA A 149 7.16 -18.90 -12.33
C ALA A 149 6.44 -18.49 -11.02
N ASP A 150 5.64 -19.38 -10.44
CA ASP A 150 4.98 -19.11 -9.14
C ASP A 150 6.03 -18.94 -8.05
N LYS A 151 7.00 -19.86 -7.99
CA LYS A 151 8.10 -19.82 -7.01
C LYS A 151 8.90 -18.53 -7.14
N GLU A 152 9.26 -18.13 -8.35
CA GLU A 152 10.01 -16.89 -8.60
C GLU A 152 9.20 -15.66 -8.20
N ARG A 153 7.90 -15.62 -8.52
CA ARG A 153 7.01 -14.53 -8.12
C ARG A 153 6.88 -14.42 -6.60
N LEU A 154 6.69 -15.54 -5.91
CA LEU A 154 6.61 -15.55 -4.45
C LEU A 154 7.93 -15.10 -3.81
N LYS A 155 9.08 -15.53 -4.34
CA LYS A 155 10.40 -15.05 -3.88
C LYS A 155 10.56 -13.54 -4.07
N GLN A 156 10.10 -12.98 -5.18
CA GLN A 156 10.15 -11.54 -5.42
C GLN A 156 9.25 -10.74 -4.47
N LEU A 157 8.06 -11.28 -4.14
CA LEU A 157 7.11 -10.61 -3.26
C LEU A 157 7.51 -10.65 -1.78
N TYR A 158 8.13 -11.75 -1.35
CA TYR A 158 8.40 -12.01 0.08
C TYR A 158 9.89 -11.97 0.44
N GLY A 159 10.80 -11.85 -0.53
CA GLY A 159 12.24 -11.73 -0.28
C GLY A 159 12.93 -13.07 0.01
N GLY A 160 12.30 -14.17 -0.39
CA GLY A 160 12.64 -15.52 0.08
C GLY A 160 11.73 -15.98 1.21
N TYR A 161 11.91 -17.21 1.65
CA TYR A 161 11.17 -17.83 2.73
C TYR A 161 12.11 -18.81 3.44
N THR A 162 11.95 -18.90 4.76
CA THR A 162 12.87 -19.57 5.68
C THR A 162 12.51 -21.02 5.91
#